data_AF-A0A6V8E9V3-F1
#
_entry.id   AF-A0A6V8E9V3-F1
#
_cell.length_a   1.000
_cell.length_b   1.000
_cell.length_c   1.000
_cell.angle_alpha   90.00
_cell.angle_beta   90.00
_cell.angle_gamma   90.00
#
_symmetry.space_group_name_H-M   'P 1'
#
loop_
_entity.id
_entity.type
_entity.pdbx_description
1 polymer ?
#
loop_
_entity_poly.entity_id
_entity_poly.type
_entity_poly.pdbx_seq_one_letter_code
_entity_poly.pdbx_strand_id
1 'polypeptide(L)'
;LRENKQATGAGADRVSQGMRCAFGKNVGTAARVKRGQRVISIQVDPEFYLTARDALRKASMKFPTPCSIKLIRGHEHLKGLI
;
A
#
# COMPACT_ATOMS: atom_id res chain seq x y z
N LEU A 1 -12.48 8.10 -1.17
CA LEU A 1 -11.93 9.04 -0.17
C LEU A 1 -12.40 10.44 -0.52
N ARG A 2 -12.83 11.21 0.46
CA ARG A 2 -13.27 12.60 0.28
C ARG A 2 -12.50 13.49 1.26
N GLU A 3 -12.26 14.72 0.84
CA GLU A 3 -11.51 15.69 1.63
C GLU A 3 -12.19 17.06 1.54
N ASN A 4 -12.28 17.74 2.68
CA ASN A 4 -12.69 19.15 2.72
C ASN A 4 -11.48 20.04 2.41
N LYS A 5 -11.17 20.16 1.11
CA LYS A 5 -9.98 20.87 0.64
C LYS A 5 -10.05 22.35 0.99
N GLN A 6 -9.01 22.84 1.66
CA GLN A 6 -8.77 24.27 1.81
C GLN A 6 -8.06 24.82 0.57
N ALA A 7 -8.34 26.07 0.21
CA ALA A 7 -7.53 26.78 -0.77
C ALA A 7 -6.12 27.02 -0.17
N THR A 8 -5.08 26.96 -1.01
CA THR A 8 -3.70 27.25 -0.61
C THR A 8 -3.22 28.52 -1.29
N GLY A 9 -2.47 29.36 -0.56
CA GLY A 9 -1.92 30.63 -1.06
C GLY A 9 -2.17 31.79 -0.10
N ALA A 10 -1.59 32.96 -0.38
CA ALA A 10 -1.81 34.16 0.42
C ALA A 10 -3.29 34.60 0.33
N GLY A 11 -3.94 34.83 1.47
CA GLY A 11 -5.34 35.23 1.53
C GLY A 11 -6.36 34.09 1.37
N ALA A 12 -5.91 32.82 1.34
CA ALA A 12 -6.81 31.67 1.26
C ALA A 12 -7.72 31.51 2.49
N ASP A 13 -7.29 32.05 3.63
CA ASP A 13 -8.09 32.20 4.85
C ASP A 13 -9.38 32.99 4.60
N ARG A 14 -9.33 34.00 3.72
CA ARG A 14 -10.49 34.87 3.41
C ARG A 14 -11.58 34.19 2.60
N VAL A 15 -11.26 33.09 1.93
CA VAL A 15 -12.20 32.27 1.13
C VAL A 15 -12.49 30.92 1.78
N SER A 16 -11.96 30.68 2.99
CA SER A 16 -12.23 29.47 3.76
C SER A 16 -13.60 29.58 4.45
N GLN A 17 -14.44 28.55 4.28
CA GLN A 17 -15.70 28.43 5.03
C GLN A 17 -15.54 27.68 6.37
N GLY A 18 -14.29 27.38 6.75
CA GLY A 18 -14.00 26.54 7.91
C GLY A 18 -14.67 25.17 7.79
N MET A 19 -15.45 24.80 8.81
CA MET A 19 -16.14 23.50 8.88
C MET A 19 -17.58 23.52 8.31
N ARG A 20 -18.06 24.65 7.81
CA ARG A 20 -19.37 24.70 7.13
C ARG A 20 -19.28 23.87 5.84
N CYS A 21 -20.26 22.99 5.61
CA CYS A 21 -20.32 22.08 4.44
C CYS A 21 -19.12 21.13 4.29
N ALA A 22 -18.60 20.58 5.39
CA ALA A 22 -17.37 19.79 5.45
C ALA A 22 -17.36 18.39 4.77
N PHE A 23 -18.43 17.96 4.10
CA PHE A 23 -18.48 16.63 3.48
C PHE A 23 -17.37 16.41 2.41
N GLY A 24 -16.90 17.50 1.82
CA GLY A 24 -15.73 17.48 0.95
C GLY A 24 -15.97 16.91 -0.44
N LYS A 25 -14.96 17.03 -1.29
CA LYS A 25 -14.96 16.57 -2.69
C LYS A 25 -14.27 15.21 -2.78
N ASN A 26 -14.57 14.43 -3.81
CA ASN A 26 -13.89 13.16 -4.07
C ASN A 26 -12.42 13.43 -4.42
N VAL A 27 -11.49 12.73 -3.76
CA VAL A 27 -10.04 12.94 -3.96
C VAL A 27 -9.28 11.70 -4.41
N GLY A 28 -9.88 10.52 -4.25
CA GLY A 28 -9.25 9.28 -4.67
C GLY A 28 -9.93 8.05 -4.11
N THR A 29 -9.28 6.91 -4.31
CA THR A 29 -9.75 5.58 -3.91
C THR A 29 -8.73 4.91 -2.99
N ALA A 30 -9.19 3.96 -2.19
CA ALA A 30 -8.32 3.14 -1.36
C ALA A 30 -8.84 1.71 -1.36
N ALA A 31 -7.92 0.74 -1.24
CA ALA A 31 -8.25 -0.66 -1.04
C ALA A 31 -8.46 -0.92 0.46
N ARG A 32 -9.55 -1.63 0.81
CA ARG A 32 -9.76 -2.14 2.16
C ARG A 32 -9.14 -3.53 2.27
N VAL A 33 -8.14 -3.68 3.13
CA VAL A 33 -7.44 -4.95 3.36
C VAL A 33 -7.62 -5.38 4.81
N LYS A 34 -7.89 -6.67 5.03
CA LYS A 34 -7.98 -7.28 6.36
C LYS A 34 -6.61 -7.78 6.82
N ARG A 35 -6.43 -7.96 8.13
CA ARG A 35 -5.21 -8.58 8.69
C ARG A 35 -5.01 -9.96 8.08
N GLY A 36 -3.79 -10.24 7.61
CA GLY A 36 -3.43 -11.52 6.99
C GLY A 36 -3.93 -11.69 5.55
N GLN A 37 -4.64 -10.72 4.99
CA GLN A 37 -5.04 -10.76 3.58
C GLN A 37 -3.80 -10.62 2.68
N ARG A 38 -3.71 -11.49 1.67
CA ARG A 38 -2.66 -11.42 0.65
C ARG A 38 -2.89 -10.23 -0.28
N VAL A 39 -1.91 -9.33 -0.34
CA VAL A 39 -1.97 -8.10 -1.17
C VAL A 39 -1.25 -8.29 -2.49
N ILE A 40 -0.06 -8.89 -2.47
CA ILE A 40 0.76 -9.16 -3.65
C ILE A 40 1.08 -10.65 -3.69
N SER A 41 1.12 -11.21 -4.91
CA SER A 41 1.69 -12.53 -5.16
C SER A 41 2.54 -12.52 -6.42
N ILE A 42 3.68 -13.19 -6.34
CA ILE A 42 4.61 -13.34 -7.45
C ILE A 42 4.91 -14.82 -7.58
N GLN A 43 4.95 -15.30 -8.82
CA GLN A 43 5.40 -16.64 -9.17
C GLN A 43 6.66 -16.49 -10.00
N VAL A 44 7.69 -17.25 -9.64
CA VAL A 44 8.99 -17.26 -10.31
C VAL A 44 9.56 -18.67 -10.29
N ASP A 45 10.48 -18.93 -11.20
CA ASP A 45 11.30 -20.14 -11.14
C ASP A 45 12.22 -20.12 -9.91
N PRO A 46 12.66 -21.30 -9.42
CA PRO A 46 13.40 -21.42 -8.16
C PRO A 46 14.68 -20.59 -8.11
N GLU A 47 15.35 -20.42 -9.24
CA GLU A 47 16.58 -19.63 -9.39
C GLU A 47 16.40 -18.14 -9.05
N PHE A 48 15.18 -17.59 -9.21
CA PHE A 48 14.89 -16.18 -8.95
C PHE A 48 14.28 -15.92 -7.57
N TYR A 49 14.19 -16.93 -6.70
CA TYR A 49 13.53 -16.81 -5.40
C TYR A 49 14.11 -15.70 -4.52
N LEU A 50 15.44 -15.58 -4.42
CA LEU A 50 16.08 -14.54 -3.61
C LEU A 50 15.75 -13.14 -4.13
N THR A 51 15.77 -12.96 -5.44
CA THR A 51 15.42 -11.70 -6.10
C THR A 51 13.95 -11.34 -5.85
N ALA A 52 13.04 -12.31 -5.98
CA ALA A 52 11.62 -12.12 -5.70
C ALA A 52 11.37 -11.79 -4.22
N ARG A 53 12.10 -12.41 -3.29
CA ARG A 53 11.99 -12.14 -1.85
C ARG A 53 12.46 -10.73 -1.51
N ASP A 54 13.56 -10.25 -2.09
CA ASP A 54 14.02 -8.87 -1.89
C ASP A 54 13.08 -7.85 -2.56
N ALA A 55 12.51 -8.17 -3.72
CA ALA A 55 11.50 -7.32 -4.36
C ALA A 55 10.25 -7.16 -3.48
N LEU A 56 9.74 -8.25 -2.88
CA LEU A 56 8.63 -8.19 -1.93
C LEU A 56 8.99 -7.43 -0.65
N ARG A 57 10.24 -7.53 -0.18
CA ARG A 57 10.74 -6.73 0.95
C ARG A 57 10.70 -5.23 0.59
N LYS A 58 11.19 -4.84 -0.59
CA LYS A 58 11.13 -3.44 -1.07
C LYS A 58 9.69 -2.95 -1.20
N ALA A 59 8.80 -3.77 -1.75
CA ALA A 59 7.38 -3.44 -1.84
C ALA A 59 6.75 -3.24 -0.44
N SER A 60 7.14 -4.05 0.55
CA SER A 60 6.64 -3.90 1.93
C SER A 60 6.90 -2.52 2.54
N MET A 61 8.01 -1.86 2.16
CA MET A 61 8.36 -0.51 2.64
C MET A 61 7.47 0.59 2.06
N LYS A 62 6.66 0.29 1.03
CA LYS A 62 5.73 1.22 0.40
C LYS A 62 4.30 1.08 0.94
N PHE A 63 4.05 0.06 1.75
CA PHE A 63 2.77 -0.08 2.43
C PHE A 63 2.80 0.62 3.80
N PRO A 64 1.69 1.25 4.21
CA PRO A 64 1.61 1.91 5.51
C PRO A 64 1.52 0.93 6.69
N THR A 65 1.31 -0.36 6.43
CA THR A 65 1.13 -1.41 7.45
C THR A 65 2.26 -2.44 7.41
N PRO A 66 2.66 -3.03 8.55
CA PRO A 66 3.63 -4.13 8.56
C PRO A 66 3.16 -5.29 7.67
N CYS A 67 4.05 -5.77 6.80
CA CYS A 67 3.77 -6.86 5.88
C CYS A 67 4.69 -8.05 6.15
N SER A 68 4.16 -9.27 6.01
CA SER A 68 4.93 -10.51 6.11
C SER A 68 5.02 -11.19 4.74
N ILE A 69 6.18 -11.71 4.40
CA ILE A 69 6.39 -12.50 3.18
C ILE A 69 6.27 -13.98 3.55
N LYS A 70 5.46 -14.74 2.80
CA LYS A 70 5.25 -16.17 3.03
C LYS A 70 5.35 -16.92 1.71
N LEU A 71 6.05 -18.05 1.71
CA LEU A 71 6.05 -18.98 0.58
C LEU A 71 4.81 -19.89 0.66
N ILE A 72 3.96 -19.83 -0.37
CA ILE A 72 2.68 -20.56 -0.40
C ILE A 72 2.84 -21.95 -1.04
N ARG A 73 3.68 -22.08 -2.09
CA ARG A 73 3.92 -23.31 -2.85
C ARG A 73 5.38 -23.36 -3.31
N GLY A 74 5.89 -24.57 -3.59
CA GLY A 74 7.22 -24.76 -4.18
C GLY A 74 8.37 -24.89 -3.17
N HIS A 75 8.07 -25.23 -1.91
CA HIS A 75 9.10 -25.51 -0.89
C HIS A 75 10.11 -26.58 -1.34
N GLU A 76 9.66 -27.57 -2.11
CA GLU A 76 10.47 -28.68 -2.62
C GLU A 76 11.63 -28.23 -3.52
N HIS A 77 11.46 -27.10 -4.21
CA HIS A 77 12.42 -26.61 -5.20
C HIS A 77 13.46 -25.64 -4.61
N LEU A 78 13.34 -25.28 -3.32
CA LEU A 78 14.13 -24.21 -2.69
C LEU A 78 15.11 -24.73 -1.63
N LYS A 79 15.56 -25.98 -1.76
CA LYS A 79 16.47 -26.64 -0.82
C LYS A 79 17.71 -25.77 -0.55
N GLY A 80 17.85 -25.30 0.70
CA GLY A 80 18.99 -24.50 1.17
C GLY A 80 18.80 -22.98 1.17
N LEU A 81 17.68 -22.45 0.66
CA LEU A 81 17.40 -21.00 0.60
C LEU A 81 16.33 -20.52 1.62
N ILE A 82 15.70 -21.46 2.32
CA ILE A 82 14.63 -21.23 3.31
C ILE A 82 15.12 -21.69 4.68
#